data_AF-A0A3G2QYD2-F1
#
_entry.id   AF-A0A3G2QYD2-F1
#
_cell.length_a   1.000
_cell.length_b   1.000
_cell.length_c   1.000
_cell.angle_alpha   90.00
_cell.angle_beta   90.00
_cell.angle_gamma   90.00
#
_symmetry.space_group_name_H-M   'P 1'
#
loop_
_entity.id
_entity.type
_entity.pdbx_description
1 polymer ?
#
loop_
_entity_poly.entity_id
_entity_poly.type
_entity_poly.pdbx_seq_one_letter_code
_entity_poly.pdbx_strand_id
1 'polypeptide(L)'
;MRKIKKVYRKTHIKKGDKVKIISGKYKGKTGNIKDIIRKKNTIVVGGLNKATKHMKPKKEGESGQIIFIEQPIHRSNVIQYNENKIN
;
A
#
# COMPACT_ATOMS: atom_id res chain seq x y z
N MET A 1 31.99 -4.66 16.38
CA MET A 1 30.54 -4.95 16.48
C MET A 1 30.00 -5.27 15.08
N ARG A 2 29.54 -6.51 14.83
CA ARG A 2 29.09 -6.96 13.49
C ARG A 2 27.70 -6.37 13.20
N LYS A 3 27.58 -5.48 12.21
CA LYS A 3 26.27 -5.00 11.73
C LYS A 3 25.53 -6.18 11.07
N ILE A 4 24.48 -6.69 11.71
CA ILE A 4 23.60 -7.69 11.11
C ILE A 4 22.91 -7.06 9.90
N LYS A 5 23.20 -7.53 8.68
CA LYS A 5 22.48 -7.12 7.46
C LYS A 5 21.01 -7.53 7.63
N LYS A 6 20.08 -6.57 7.52
CA LYS A 6 18.64 -6.88 7.50
C LYS A 6 18.33 -7.77 6.29
N VAL A 7 17.99 -9.03 6.57
CA VAL A 7 17.53 -9.99 5.56
C VAL A 7 16.09 -9.65 5.20
N TYR A 8 15.91 -8.82 4.16
CA TYR A 8 14.59 -8.59 3.60
C TYR A 8 14.27 -9.71 2.61
N ARG A 9 13.05 -10.27 2.67
CA ARG A 9 12.59 -11.24 1.66
C ARG A 9 12.56 -10.58 0.29
N LYS A 10 13.01 -11.31 -0.74
CA LYS A 10 12.88 -10.89 -2.15
C LYS A 10 11.41 -10.56 -2.43
N THR A 11 11.17 -9.46 -3.14
CA THR A 11 9.83 -8.97 -3.49
C THR A 11 9.71 -8.98 -5.01
N HIS A 12 8.57 -9.45 -5.53
CA HIS A 12 8.30 -9.58 -6.97
C HIS A 12 7.77 -8.28 -7.61
N ILE A 13 7.54 -7.24 -6.80
CA ILE A 13 6.96 -5.95 -7.16
C ILE A 13 7.81 -4.80 -6.61
N LYS A 14 7.82 -3.68 -7.32
CA LYS A 14 8.55 -2.46 -7.00
C LYS A 14 7.57 -1.29 -6.79
N LYS A 15 8.07 -0.21 -6.18
CA LYS A 15 7.30 1.03 -6.04
C LYS A 15 7.04 1.59 -7.43
N GLY A 16 5.83 2.09 -7.67
CA GLY A 16 5.41 2.59 -8.97
C GLY A 16 4.80 1.54 -9.90
N ASP A 17 4.95 0.24 -9.63
CA ASP A 17 4.32 -0.80 -10.44
C ASP A 17 2.80 -0.73 -10.32
N LYS A 18 2.12 -1.03 -11.43
CA LYS A 18 0.66 -1.22 -11.46
C LYS A 18 0.33 -2.65 -11.06
N VAL A 19 -0.63 -2.79 -10.16
CA VAL A 19 -1.04 -4.08 -9.61
C VAL A 19 -2.55 -4.25 -9.61
N LYS A 20 -2.99 -5.50 -9.67
CA LYS A 20 -4.39 -5.91 -9.51
C LYS A 20 -4.55 -6.73 -8.24
N ILE A 21 -5.61 -6.48 -7.48
CA ILE A 21 -5.92 -7.24 -6.27
C ILE A 21 -6.63 -8.55 -6.64
N ILE A 22 -6.10 -9.67 -6.14
CA ILE A 22 -6.59 -11.03 -6.41
C ILE A 22 -7.64 -11.45 -5.38
N SER A 23 -7.47 -11.03 -4.12
CA SER A 23 -8.25 -11.52 -2.98
C SER A 23 -8.57 -10.41 -1.98
N GLY A 24 -9.63 -10.63 -1.18
CA GLY A 24 -10.13 -9.70 -0.17
C GLY A 24 -11.17 -8.71 -0.67
N LYS A 25 -11.52 -7.73 0.18
CA LYS A 25 -12.60 -6.75 -0.04
C LYS A 25 -12.49 -5.95 -1.35
N TYR A 26 -11.27 -5.76 -1.85
CA TYR A 26 -10.99 -4.95 -3.03
C TYR A 26 -10.59 -5.80 -4.24
N LYS A 27 -10.96 -7.09 -4.26
CA LYS A 27 -10.71 -8.02 -5.38
C LYS A 27 -11.13 -7.41 -6.72
N GLY A 28 -10.29 -7.58 -7.74
CA GLY A 28 -10.52 -7.11 -9.10
C GLY A 28 -10.08 -5.67 -9.38
N LYS A 29 -9.93 -4.83 -8.34
CA LYS A 29 -9.49 -3.44 -8.51
C LYS A 29 -8.00 -3.36 -8.84
N THR A 30 -7.65 -2.36 -9.63
CA THR A 30 -6.28 -2.05 -10.04
C THR A 30 -5.82 -0.74 -9.39
N GLY A 31 -4.51 -0.60 -9.22
CA GLY A 31 -3.92 0.62 -8.69
C GLY A 31 -2.39 0.58 -8.71
N ASN A 32 -1.77 1.73 -8.46
CA ASN A 32 -0.32 1.87 -8.43
C ASN A 32 0.21 1.69 -7.01
N ILE A 33 1.39 1.06 -6.87
CA ILE A 33 2.05 0.92 -5.57
C ILE A 33 2.68 2.24 -5.15
N LYS A 34 2.17 2.82 -4.07
CA LYS A 34 2.69 4.04 -3.45
C LYS A 34 3.88 3.76 -2.54
N ASP A 35 3.78 2.73 -1.71
CA ASP A 35 4.86 2.34 -0.79
C ASP A 35 4.91 0.83 -0.54
N ILE A 36 6.10 0.34 -0.15
CA ILE A 36 6.36 -1.07 0.15
C ILE A 36 6.97 -1.16 1.54
N ILE A 37 6.22 -1.77 2.46
CA ILE A 37 6.64 -2.00 3.84
C ILE A 37 7.29 -3.38 3.92
N ARG A 38 8.56 -3.46 3.53
CA ARG A 38 9.32 -4.73 3.44
C ARG A 38 9.35 -5.53 4.73
N LYS A 39 9.37 -4.87 5.90
CA LYS A 39 9.35 -5.54 7.21
C LYS A 39 8.08 -6.35 7.45
N LYS A 40 6.94 -5.88 6.94
CA LYS A 40 5.61 -6.49 7.15
C LYS A 40 5.13 -7.28 5.93
N ASN A 41 5.91 -7.35 4.85
CA ASN A 41 5.50 -7.92 3.56
C ASN A 41 4.19 -7.33 3.01
N THR A 42 3.93 -6.06 3.32
CA THR A 42 2.74 -5.35 2.84
C THR A 42 3.11 -4.20 1.91
N ILE A 43 2.13 -3.77 1.13
CA ILE A 43 2.23 -2.68 0.17
C ILE A 43 1.06 -1.71 0.38
N VAL A 44 1.26 -0.45 0.06
CA VAL A 44 0.20 0.56 0.04
C VAL A 44 -0.14 0.82 -1.42
N VAL A 45 -1.39 0.54 -1.80
CA VAL A 45 -1.88 0.76 -3.17
C VAL A 45 -2.70 2.04 -3.18
N GLY A 46 -2.37 2.95 -4.10
CA GLY A 46 -3.01 4.25 -4.21
C GLY A 46 -4.51 4.12 -4.45
N GLY A 47 -5.31 4.91 -3.73
CA GLY A 47 -6.76 4.97 -3.85
C GLY A 47 -7.53 3.77 -3.30
N LEU A 48 -6.84 2.72 -2.83
CA LEU A 48 -7.45 1.48 -2.34
C LEU A 48 -7.26 1.33 -0.83
N ASN A 49 -8.12 0.51 -0.22
CA ASN A 49 -8.06 0.19 1.21
C ASN A 49 -8.01 1.43 2.12
N LYS A 50 -8.88 2.41 1.84
CA LYS A 50 -8.95 3.64 2.63
C LYS A 50 -9.62 3.38 3.98
N ALA A 51 -9.00 3.87 5.05
CA ALA A 51 -9.56 3.92 6.38
C ALA A 51 -9.70 5.38 6.84
N THR A 52 -10.77 5.66 7.57
CA THR A 52 -11.00 6.95 8.18
C THR A 52 -10.12 7.08 9.41
N LYS A 53 -9.34 8.16 9.50
CA LYS A 53 -8.55 8.51 10.68
C LYS A 53 -8.99 9.87 11.17
N HIS A 54 -9.51 9.90 12.39
CA HIS A 54 -9.83 11.12 13.11
C HIS A 54 -8.53 11.70 13.67
N MET A 55 -8.18 12.91 13.27
CA MET A 55 -7.01 13.62 13.76
C MET A 55 -7.44 14.75 14.70
N LYS A 56 -6.96 14.66 15.94
CA LYS A 56 -7.08 15.75 16.90
C LYS A 56 -6.26 16.95 16.41
N PRO A 57 -6.75 18.18 16.61
CA PRO A 57 -6.00 19.38 16.27
C PRO A 57 -4.71 19.45 17.10
N LYS A 58 -3.65 20.03 16.52
CA LYS A 58 -2.34 20.12 17.19
C LYS A 58 -2.06 21.50 17.77
N LYS A 59 -2.74 22.53 17.26
CA LYS A 59 -2.61 23.91 17.72
C LYS A 59 -3.96 24.43 18.20
N GLU A 60 -3.93 25.36 19.15
CA GLU A 60 -5.11 26.11 19.57
C GLU A 60 -5.68 26.89 18.37
N GLY A 61 -6.98 26.77 18.14
CA GLY A 61 -7.69 27.37 17.01
C GLY A 61 -7.85 26.49 15.77
N GLU A 62 -7.21 25.31 15.70
CA GLU A 62 -7.46 24.36 14.60
C GLU A 62 -8.67 23.46 14.88
N SER A 63 -9.51 23.24 13.88
CA SER A 63 -10.59 22.25 13.95
C SER A 63 -10.05 20.83 13.75
N GLY A 64 -10.65 19.85 14.42
CA GLY A 64 -10.36 18.44 14.20
C GLY A 64 -10.68 18.04 12.76
N GLN A 65 -9.84 17.17 12.18
CA GLN A 65 -9.98 16.77 10.78
C GLN A 65 -10.25 15.27 10.65
N ILE A 66 -11.13 14.92 9.72
CA ILE A 66 -11.37 13.54 9.29
C ILE A 66 -10.57 13.32 8.01
N ILE A 67 -9.50 12.54 8.08
CA ILE A 67 -8.66 12.22 6.92
C ILE A 67 -8.85 10.77 6.47
N PHE A 68 -8.75 10.55 5.17
CA PHE A 68 -8.75 9.21 4.60
C PHE A 68 -7.32 8.77 4.33
N ILE A 69 -6.89 7.68 4.98
CA ILE A 69 -5.56 7.12 4.81
C ILE A 69 -5.63 5.76 4.15
N GLU A 70 -4.73 5.52 3.20
CA GLU A 70 -4.59 4.23 2.53
C GLU A 70 -3.92 3.24 3.49
N GLN A 71 -4.53 2.07 3.67
CA GLN A 71 -4.03 1.02 4.53
C GLN A 71 -3.24 -0.03 3.73
N PRO A 72 -2.22 -0.64 4.35
CA PRO A 72 -1.42 -1.66 3.69
C PRO A 72 -2.24 -2.92 3.36
N ILE A 73 -1.93 -3.52 2.22
CA ILE A 73 -2.43 -4.81 1.74
C ILE A 73 -1.27 -5.79 1.69
N HIS A 74 -1.50 -7.07 2.01
CA HIS A 74 -0.45 -8.08 1.93
C HIS A 74 -0.04 -8.35 0.48
N ARG A 75 1.27 -8.44 0.22
CA ARG A 75 1.81 -8.58 -1.14
C ARG A 75 1.37 -9.85 -1.88
N SER A 76 0.93 -10.90 -1.17
CA SER A 76 0.41 -12.12 -1.81
C SER A 76 -0.96 -11.93 -2.44
N ASN A 77 -1.68 -10.88 -2.05
CA ASN A 77 -3.04 -10.62 -2.52
C ASN A 77 -3.06 -9.74 -3.77
N VAL A 78 -1.89 -9.51 -4.39
CA VAL A 78 -1.76 -8.71 -5.59
C VAL A 78 -0.92 -9.42 -6.64
N ILE A 79 -1.21 -9.14 -7.91
CA ILE A 79 -0.36 -9.47 -9.06
C ILE A 79 0.07 -8.20 -9.78
N GLN A 80 1.23 -8.26 -10.45
CA GLN A 80 1.60 -7.24 -11.43
C GLN A 80 0.56 -7.21 -12.55
N TYR A 81 0.12 -6.02 -12.92
CA TYR A 81 -0.88 -5.80 -13.95
C TYR A 81 -0.29 -4.92 -15.04
N ASN A 82 -0.11 -5.48 -16.23
CA ASN A 82 0.30 -4.74 -17.42
C ASN A 82 -0.91 -4.56 -18.33
N GLU A 83 -1.13 -3.32 -18.80
CA GLU A 83 -2.26 -2.97 -19.67
C GLU A 83 -2.05 -3.36 -21.13
N ASN A 84 -0.88 -3.91 -21.46
CA ASN A 84 -0.59 -4.41 -22.79
C ASN A 84 -1.24 -5.78 -23.00
N LYS A 85 -2.57 -5.78 -23.10
CA LYS A 85 -3.27 -6.74 -23.94
C LYS A 85 -3.55 -6.02 -25.26
N ILE A 86 -2.65 -6.22 -26.21
CA ILE A 86 -2.99 -6.03 -27.62
C ILE A 86 -4.06 -7.09 -27.91
N ASN A 87 -5.24 -6.62 -28.34
CA ASN A 87 -6.37 -7.32 -28.97
C ASN A 87 -6.64 -8.77 -28.55
#